data_AF-A0A2G8JVK0-F1
#
_entry.id   AF-A0A2G8JVK0-F1
#
_cell.length_a   1.000
_cell.length_b   1.000
_cell.length_c   1.000
_cell.angle_alpha   90.00
_cell.angle_beta   90.00
_cell.angle_gamma   90.00
#
_symmetry.space_group_name_H-M   'P 1'
#
loop_
_entity.id
_entity.type
_entity.pdbx_description
1 polymer ?
#
loop_
_entity_poly.entity_id
_entity_poly.type
_entity_poly.pdbx_seq_one_letter_code
_entity_poly.pdbx_strand_id
1 'polypeptide(L)'
;MEEQRSNFDKKLRKLEDRLARATRRDANNPVHQAGQDQSQEEHMVTTPDDTVSNNKKNKANENSCNCRNKRSIEDQSSSASLSSDEITERLDRLENLMVLQLLPILNETLDESTFRGLSSPTDALYTLAQMEEIEEEISALRANRPDSKKVAFSAARTTHMFGEHFRQILEFDHVFLNKGGHFNEENSTFICGVPGFYFVTFTIRSLDGYVLGALLMKNEDHVVSIFTDADERNTQETQSVIVHLEKGDHLFIMHPPSERFAVHSDRYDIPF
;
A
#
# COMPACT_ATOMS: atom_id res chain seq x y z
N MET A 1 -13.04 10.63 6.94
CA MET A 1 -11.86 11.31 7.54
C MET A 1 -10.89 11.78 6.47
N GLU A 2 -10.78 11.12 5.32
CA GLU A 2 -9.84 11.50 4.26
C GLU A 2 -10.00 12.92 3.74
N GLU A 3 -11.21 13.49 3.70
CA GLU A 3 -11.40 14.89 3.29
C GLU A 3 -10.65 15.87 4.21
N GLN A 4 -10.67 15.64 5.54
CA GLN A 4 -9.89 16.42 6.51
C GLN A 4 -8.39 16.24 6.25
N ARG A 5 -7.93 15.00 6.01
CA ARG A 5 -6.51 14.70 5.72
C ARG A 5 -6.04 15.34 4.41
N SER A 6 -6.81 15.22 3.33
CA SER A 6 -6.51 15.86 2.04
C SER A 6 -6.49 17.38 2.12
N ASN A 7 -7.33 17.98 2.98
CA ASN A 7 -7.33 19.43 3.23
C ASN A 7 -6.13 19.84 4.10
N PHE A 8 -5.71 18.99 5.04
CA PHE A 8 -4.46 19.13 5.80
C PHE A 8 -3.22 19.04 4.90
N ASP A 9 -3.10 18.02 4.04
CA ASP A 9 -1.98 17.86 3.09
C ASP A 9 -1.80 19.09 2.18
N LYS A 10 -2.91 19.69 1.74
CA LYS A 10 -2.92 20.92 0.92
C LYS A 10 -2.50 22.17 1.72
N LYS A 11 -2.81 22.23 3.03
CA LYS A 11 -2.32 23.27 3.94
C LYS A 11 -0.84 23.07 4.27
N LEU A 12 -0.40 21.83 4.51
CA LEU A 12 0.97 21.45 4.88
C LEU A 12 1.96 21.86 3.79
N ARG A 13 1.75 21.43 2.53
CA ARG A 13 2.60 21.80 1.40
C ARG A 13 2.69 23.32 1.18
N LYS A 14 1.59 24.03 1.43
CA LYS A 14 1.53 25.50 1.36
C LYS A 14 2.34 26.16 2.49
N LEU A 15 2.51 25.51 3.63
CA LEU A 15 3.38 25.95 4.73
C LEU A 15 4.86 25.62 4.44
N GLU A 16 5.17 24.42 3.97
CA GLU A 16 6.51 24.00 3.55
C GLU A 16 7.10 24.97 2.52
N ASP A 17 6.34 25.28 1.46
CA ASP A 17 6.73 26.29 0.46
C ASP A 17 6.96 27.68 1.09
N ARG A 18 6.20 28.08 2.13
CA ARG A 18 6.42 29.36 2.84
C ARG A 18 7.72 29.32 3.63
N LEU A 19 8.00 28.22 4.33
CA LEU A 19 9.23 28.01 5.10
C LEU A 19 10.47 28.00 4.18
N ALA A 20 10.42 27.26 3.06
CA ALA A 20 11.46 27.24 2.05
C ALA A 20 11.68 28.61 1.35
N ARG A 21 10.67 29.48 1.32
CA ARG A 21 10.80 30.88 0.85
C ARG A 21 11.31 31.84 1.94
N ALA A 22 11.14 31.51 3.22
CA ALA A 22 11.71 32.27 4.33
C ALA A 22 13.22 32.01 4.45
N THR A 23 13.65 30.74 4.54
CA THR A 23 15.07 30.39 4.66
C THR A 23 15.90 30.86 3.45
N ARG A 24 15.32 30.86 2.24
CA ARG A 24 15.93 31.46 1.04
C ARG A 24 16.05 32.99 1.08
N ARG A 25 15.35 33.70 1.96
CA ARG A 25 15.58 35.16 2.18
C ARG A 25 16.75 35.39 3.10
N ASP A 26 16.86 34.63 4.19
CA ASP A 26 17.98 34.73 5.13
C ASP A 26 19.30 34.32 4.47
N ALA A 27 19.30 33.28 3.64
CA ALA A 27 20.46 32.86 2.83
C ALA A 27 20.92 33.89 1.78
N ASN A 28 20.10 34.90 1.46
CA ASN A 28 20.44 36.01 0.56
C ASN A 28 20.78 37.32 1.30
N ASN A 29 20.93 37.28 2.63
CA ASN A 29 21.32 38.44 3.43
C ASN A 29 22.86 38.60 3.43
N PRO A 30 23.45 39.70 2.91
CA PRO A 30 24.89 39.76 2.59
C PRO A 30 25.91 39.75 3.76
N VAL A 31 25.51 39.40 4.98
CA VAL A 31 26.28 39.64 6.22
C VAL A 31 27.21 38.47 6.60
N HIS A 32 27.01 37.26 6.06
CA HIS A 32 27.71 36.04 6.51
C HIS A 32 28.59 35.31 5.47
N GLN A 33 28.81 35.86 4.27
CA GLN A 33 29.83 35.31 3.35
C GLN A 33 31.22 35.89 3.64
N ALA A 34 31.87 35.39 4.69
CA ALA A 34 33.28 35.65 4.97
C ALA A 34 33.96 34.45 5.65
N GLY A 35 34.77 33.71 4.90
CA GLY A 35 35.76 32.77 5.43
C GLY A 35 35.35 31.30 5.52
N GLN A 36 35.51 30.57 4.42
CA GLN A 36 36.15 29.23 4.41
C GLN A 36 36.54 28.85 2.98
N ASP A 37 37.83 28.71 2.73
CA ASP A 37 38.44 28.22 1.49
C ASP A 37 39.82 27.63 1.84
N GLN A 38 40.33 26.70 1.03
CA GLN A 38 41.41 25.75 1.34
C GLN A 38 41.02 24.73 2.44
N SER A 39 41.29 23.42 2.31
CA SER A 39 42.38 22.76 1.57
C SER A 39 41.95 21.59 0.67
N GLN A 40 42.83 21.22 -0.26
CA GLN A 40 42.80 19.96 -1.02
C GLN A 40 43.89 19.03 -0.49
N GLU A 41 43.65 17.71 -0.48
CA GLU A 41 44.71 16.72 -0.74
C GLU A 41 44.10 15.39 -1.20
N GLU A 42 44.67 14.80 -2.25
CA GLU A 42 44.34 13.46 -2.76
C GLU A 42 45.31 12.42 -2.17
N HIS A 43 44.98 11.12 -2.14
CA HIS A 43 45.96 10.09 -2.52
C HIS A 43 45.35 8.71 -2.83
N MET A 44 46.07 7.94 -3.66
CA MET A 44 45.68 6.67 -4.26
C MET A 44 46.11 5.40 -3.49
N VAL A 45 45.21 4.41 -3.49
CA VAL A 45 45.39 2.99 -3.91
C VAL A 45 46.78 2.34 -3.77
N THR A 46 46.86 1.19 -3.08
CA THR A 46 47.52 -0.05 -3.59
C THR A 46 47.18 -1.29 -2.75
N THR A 47 47.17 -2.48 -3.39
CA THR A 47 47.20 -3.84 -2.77
C THR A 47 48.54 -4.52 -3.09
N PRO A 48 48.90 -5.67 -2.49
CA PRO A 48 48.66 -6.98 -3.17
C PRO A 48 48.57 -8.27 -2.28
N ASP A 49 48.18 -9.40 -2.90
CA ASP A 49 48.55 -10.85 -2.75
C ASP A 49 48.73 -11.53 -1.34
N ASP A 50 48.46 -12.84 -1.08
CA ASP A 50 47.63 -13.94 -1.68
C ASP A 50 47.19 -14.91 -0.51
N THR A 51 47.30 -16.26 -0.37
CA THR A 51 47.84 -17.41 -1.15
C THR A 51 47.10 -18.75 -0.90
N VAL A 52 46.41 -19.26 -1.95
CA VAL A 52 46.17 -20.67 -2.36
C VAL A 52 46.40 -21.84 -1.36
N SER A 53 45.37 -22.68 -1.05
CA SER A 53 45.23 -24.10 -1.52
C SER A 53 44.17 -25.00 -0.81
N ASN A 54 43.38 -25.73 -1.62
CA ASN A 54 42.95 -27.15 -1.51
C ASN A 54 42.65 -27.83 -0.14
N ASN A 55 41.44 -28.44 -0.01
CA ASN A 55 41.31 -29.89 -0.29
C ASN A 55 39.88 -30.47 -0.45
N LYS A 56 39.83 -31.74 -0.86
CA LYS A 56 38.72 -32.45 -1.54
C LYS A 56 37.78 -33.30 -0.64
N LYS A 57 36.52 -33.34 -1.08
CA LYS A 57 35.62 -34.52 -1.25
C LYS A 57 34.89 -35.16 -0.05
N ASN A 58 33.73 -35.74 -0.42
CA ASN A 58 32.89 -36.72 0.27
C ASN A 58 32.04 -36.15 1.43
N LYS A 59 30.84 -36.68 1.74
CA LYS A 59 30.19 -37.91 1.26
C LYS A 59 28.66 -37.70 1.24
N ALA A 60 27.94 -38.40 0.36
CA ALA A 60 26.48 -38.50 0.49
C ALA A 60 26.11 -39.36 1.71
N ASN A 61 25.01 -39.04 2.37
CA ASN A 61 24.27 -39.99 3.20
C ASN A 61 22.78 -39.60 3.25
N GLU A 62 21.91 -40.59 3.12
CA GLU A 62 20.47 -40.43 3.33
C GLU A 62 20.19 -40.29 4.84
N ASN A 63 19.08 -39.64 5.22
CA ASN A 63 18.40 -40.01 6.46
C ASN A 63 16.93 -39.57 6.50
N SER A 64 16.08 -40.51 6.90
CA SER A 64 14.63 -40.37 6.98
C SER A 64 14.19 -39.37 8.07
N CYS A 65 13.12 -38.63 7.80
CA CYS A 65 12.54 -37.63 8.70
C CYS A 65 11.77 -38.29 9.88
N ASN A 66 12.49 -38.78 10.89
CA ASN A 66 11.90 -39.44 12.05
C ASN A 66 11.40 -38.42 13.10
N CYS A 67 10.11 -38.07 13.02
CA CYS A 67 9.48 -37.06 13.86
C CYS A 67 9.21 -37.57 15.30
N ARG A 68 10.10 -37.30 16.27
CA ARG A 68 9.86 -37.54 17.71
C ARG A 68 10.53 -36.52 18.64
N ASN A 69 9.69 -35.80 19.39
CA ASN A 69 9.93 -35.09 20.65
C ASN A 69 11.37 -34.62 20.98
N LYS A 70 11.59 -33.30 20.86
CA LYS A 70 12.40 -32.56 21.83
C LYS A 70 11.56 -31.40 22.40
N ARG A 71 11.16 -31.52 23.66
CA ARG A 71 10.85 -30.35 24.51
C ARG A 71 12.16 -29.91 25.15
N SER A 72 12.69 -28.76 24.77
CA SER A 72 13.75 -28.06 25.52
C SER A 72 13.72 -26.59 25.15
N ILE A 73 13.44 -25.74 26.15
CA ILE A 73 13.90 -24.35 26.24
C ILE A 73 13.62 -23.50 24.99
N GLU A 74 12.46 -22.84 24.96
CA GLU A 74 12.28 -21.64 24.13
C GLU A 74 12.93 -20.43 24.83
N ASP A 75 13.61 -19.58 24.05
CA ASP A 75 14.45 -18.51 24.57
C ASP A 75 13.66 -17.34 25.17
N GLN A 76 14.25 -16.66 26.16
CA GLN A 76 13.69 -15.46 26.79
C GLN A 76 13.86 -14.19 25.94
N SER A 77 13.55 -14.27 24.65
CA SER A 77 13.42 -13.12 23.74
C SER A 77 11.95 -12.80 23.50
N SER A 78 11.19 -12.61 24.57
CA SER A 78 9.76 -12.28 24.52
C SER A 78 9.55 -10.83 24.06
N SER A 79 9.61 -10.60 22.75
CA SER A 79 8.96 -9.46 22.11
C SER A 79 7.45 -9.65 22.27
N ALA A 80 6.92 -9.25 23.42
CA ALA A 80 5.52 -9.45 23.79
C ALA A 80 4.61 -8.74 22.78
N SER A 81 3.90 -9.52 21.96
CA SER A 81 2.90 -9.01 21.05
C SER A 81 1.75 -8.42 21.88
N LEU A 82 1.59 -7.10 21.82
CA LEU A 82 0.52 -6.36 22.51
C LEU A 82 -0.84 -7.01 22.24
N SER A 83 -1.67 -7.10 23.28
CA SER A 83 -3.05 -7.57 23.15
C SER A 83 -3.90 -6.61 22.31
N SER A 84 -5.04 -7.10 21.80
CA SER A 84 -5.97 -6.29 21.02
C SER A 84 -6.47 -5.05 21.78
N ASP A 85 -6.55 -5.16 23.11
CA ASP A 85 -7.09 -4.12 23.98
C ASP A 85 -6.00 -3.07 24.28
N GLU A 86 -4.76 -3.49 24.56
CA GLU A 86 -3.61 -2.58 24.71
C GLU A 86 -3.31 -1.79 23.41
N ILE A 87 -3.42 -2.44 22.24
CA ILE A 87 -3.28 -1.73 20.95
C ILE A 87 -4.40 -0.71 20.77
N THR A 88 -5.63 -1.04 21.18
CA THR A 88 -6.77 -0.12 21.06
C THR A 88 -6.65 1.06 22.02
N GLU A 89 -6.28 0.84 23.28
CA GLU A 89 -6.06 1.92 24.25
C GLU A 89 -4.89 2.83 23.83
N ARG A 90 -3.80 2.27 23.29
CA ARG A 90 -2.66 3.04 22.79
C ARG A 90 -3.02 3.87 21.56
N LEU A 91 -3.82 3.33 20.64
CA LEU A 91 -4.37 4.08 19.51
C LEU A 91 -5.26 5.24 19.97
N ASP A 92 -6.23 4.98 20.86
CA ASP A 92 -7.11 6.03 21.39
C ASP A 92 -6.30 7.14 22.08
N ARG A 93 -5.25 6.80 22.84
CA ARG A 93 -4.35 7.78 23.47
C ARG A 93 -3.61 8.65 22.44
N LEU A 94 -3.03 8.05 21.40
CA LEU A 94 -2.26 8.76 20.37
C LEU A 94 -3.15 9.60 19.45
N GLU A 95 -4.30 9.06 19.03
CA GLU A 95 -5.28 9.78 18.20
C GLU A 95 -5.84 10.98 18.96
N ASN A 96 -6.14 10.85 20.27
CA ASN A 96 -6.50 12.01 21.10
C ASN A 96 -5.35 13.02 21.25
N LEU A 97 -4.09 12.58 21.38
CA LEU A 97 -2.94 13.49 21.51
C LEU A 97 -2.74 14.30 20.22
N MET A 98 -2.79 13.64 19.07
CA MET A 98 -2.68 14.29 17.75
C MET A 98 -3.83 15.29 17.49
N VAL A 99 -5.07 14.90 17.79
CA VAL A 99 -6.27 15.73 17.51
C VAL A 99 -6.47 16.86 18.52
N LEU A 100 -6.22 16.63 19.82
CA LEU A 100 -6.53 17.60 20.87
C LEU A 100 -5.34 18.49 21.27
N GLN A 101 -4.11 18.13 20.92
CA GLN A 101 -2.91 18.90 21.31
C GLN A 101 -2.17 19.49 20.10
N LEU A 102 -1.87 18.67 19.08
CA LEU A 102 -0.96 19.09 18.00
C LEU A 102 -1.68 19.79 16.83
N LEU A 103 -2.82 19.25 16.35
CA LEU A 103 -3.61 19.86 15.28
C LEU A 103 -4.10 21.30 15.57
N PRO A 104 -4.53 21.67 16.80
CA PRO A 104 -4.91 23.04 17.12
C PRO A 104 -3.76 24.05 16.95
N ILE A 105 -2.56 23.71 17.45
CA ILE A 105 -1.34 24.56 17.35
C ILE A 105 -0.99 24.80 15.88
N LEU A 106 -1.12 23.78 15.03
CA LEU A 106 -0.88 23.90 13.59
C LEU A 106 -1.95 24.75 12.89
N ASN A 107 -3.22 24.68 13.30
CA ASN A 107 -4.25 25.55 12.72
C ASN A 107 -4.10 27.01 13.17
N GLU A 108 -3.70 27.28 14.42
CA GLU A 108 -3.41 28.65 14.90
C GLU A 108 -2.20 29.28 14.20
N THR A 109 -1.13 28.52 13.97
CA THR A 109 0.08 28.99 13.25
C THR A 109 -0.13 29.13 11.74
N LEU A 110 -1.18 28.53 11.18
CA LEU A 110 -1.56 28.66 9.76
C LEU A 110 -2.40 29.93 9.47
N ASP A 111 -3.03 30.54 10.46
CA ASP A 111 -4.02 31.62 10.25
C ASP A 111 -3.34 32.99 10.06
N GLU A 112 -3.56 33.65 8.92
CA GLU A 112 -2.77 34.84 8.51
C GLU A 112 -2.98 36.07 9.40
N SER A 113 -4.10 36.16 10.12
CA SER A 113 -4.42 37.24 11.05
C SER A 113 -3.48 37.28 12.25
N THR A 114 -2.93 36.14 12.67
CA THR A 114 -2.12 35.99 13.89
C THR A 114 -0.60 36.06 13.61
N PHE A 115 -0.18 36.11 12.34
CA PHE A 115 1.23 36.03 11.87
C PHE A 115 2.20 37.12 12.41
N ARG A 116 1.74 38.06 13.25
CA ARG A 116 2.59 39.01 14.00
C ARG A 116 2.98 38.53 15.39
N GLY A 117 2.33 37.49 15.93
CA GLY A 117 2.63 36.89 17.23
C GLY A 117 3.35 35.55 17.06
N LEU A 118 4.64 35.59 16.73
CA LEU A 118 5.46 34.39 16.65
C LEU A 118 5.71 33.81 18.05
N SER A 119 5.06 32.69 18.38
CA SER A 119 5.80 31.56 18.96
C SER A 119 6.91 31.15 17.97
N SER A 120 8.00 30.58 18.46
CA SER A 120 9.22 30.52 17.65
C SER A 120 9.01 29.62 16.42
N PRO A 121 9.60 29.95 15.25
CA PRO A 121 9.54 29.08 14.07
C PRO A 121 10.06 27.65 14.32
N THR A 122 10.90 27.47 15.35
CA THR A 122 11.31 26.16 15.88
C THR A 122 10.16 25.32 16.41
N ASP A 123 9.15 25.96 17.00
CA ASP A 123 8.11 25.30 17.78
C ASP A 123 7.10 24.67 16.82
N ALA A 124 6.73 25.37 15.75
CA ALA A 124 5.92 24.82 14.66
C ALA A 124 6.65 23.68 13.91
N LEU A 125 7.97 23.79 13.69
CA LEU A 125 8.78 22.70 13.13
C LEU A 125 8.83 21.48 14.04
N TYR A 126 8.95 21.68 15.35
CA TYR A 126 8.92 20.61 16.34
C TYR A 126 7.54 19.93 16.43
N THR A 127 6.45 20.71 16.44
CA THR A 127 5.07 20.19 16.37
C THR A 127 4.83 19.35 15.12
N LEU A 128 5.35 19.77 13.96
CA LEU A 128 5.26 19.00 12.71
C LEU A 128 5.99 17.67 12.78
N ALA A 129 7.27 17.67 13.20
CA ALA A 129 8.06 16.44 13.33
C ALA A 129 7.44 15.47 14.35
N GLN A 130 6.90 15.98 15.47
CA GLN A 130 6.20 15.17 16.47
C GLN A 130 4.89 14.57 15.91
N MET A 131 4.15 15.30 15.05
CA MET A 131 2.99 14.73 14.37
C MET A 131 3.36 13.63 13.38
N GLU A 132 4.46 13.77 12.64
CA GLU A 132 4.93 12.75 11.69
C GLU A 132 5.29 11.44 12.41
N GLU A 133 6.05 11.53 13.52
CA GLU A 133 6.38 10.38 14.39
C GLU A 133 5.12 9.69 14.94
N ILE A 134 4.11 10.47 15.36
CA ILE A 134 2.84 9.94 15.87
C ILE A 134 1.97 9.33 14.75
N GLU A 135 1.94 9.90 13.54
CA GLU A 135 1.23 9.30 12.41
C GLU A 135 1.88 7.97 11.97
N GLU A 136 3.21 7.84 12.07
CA GLU A 136 3.90 6.55 11.86
C GLU A 136 3.58 5.55 12.99
N GLU A 137 3.63 5.95 14.26
CA GLU A 137 3.27 5.07 15.39
C GLU A 137 1.82 4.59 15.31
N ILE A 138 0.86 5.48 15.05
CA ILE A 138 -0.55 5.15 14.82
C ILE A 138 -0.69 4.17 13.66
N SER A 139 0.06 4.37 12.57
CA SER A 139 0.05 3.47 11.41
C SER A 139 0.60 2.08 11.74
N ALA A 140 1.70 2.00 12.48
CA ALA A 140 2.31 0.74 12.94
C ALA A 140 1.41 -0.01 13.94
N LEU A 141 0.71 0.70 14.84
CA LEU A 141 -0.25 0.10 15.78
C LEU A 141 -1.53 -0.38 15.08
N ARG A 142 -2.07 0.40 14.13
CA ARG A 142 -3.18 -0.02 13.26
C ARG A 142 -2.82 -1.28 12.48
N ALA A 143 -1.60 -1.38 11.95
CA ALA A 143 -1.09 -2.57 11.27
C ALA A 143 -0.93 -3.80 12.20
N ASN A 144 -0.78 -3.61 13.52
CA ASN A 144 -0.66 -4.69 14.50
C ASN A 144 -1.98 -5.18 15.10
N ARG A 145 -3.12 -4.49 14.91
CA ARG A 145 -4.44 -4.98 15.38
C ARG A 145 -4.72 -6.37 14.79
N PRO A 146 -5.28 -7.34 15.53
CA PRO A 146 -5.53 -8.69 15.01
C PRO A 146 -6.50 -8.73 13.81
N ASP A 147 -7.29 -7.66 13.61
CA ASP A 147 -8.18 -7.48 12.47
C ASP A 147 -7.49 -6.93 11.21
N SER A 148 -6.26 -6.39 11.29
CA SER A 148 -5.51 -5.88 10.12
C SER A 148 -5.12 -6.99 9.14
N LYS A 149 -4.93 -8.21 9.65
CA LYS A 149 -4.52 -9.40 8.90
C LYS A 149 -5.70 -10.16 8.29
N LYS A 150 -6.94 -9.68 8.50
CA LYS A 150 -8.15 -10.22 7.89
C LYS A 150 -8.39 -9.47 6.59
N VAL A 151 -8.11 -10.10 5.46
CA VAL A 151 -8.31 -9.53 4.12
C VAL A 151 -9.35 -10.36 3.37
N ALA A 152 -10.42 -9.72 2.90
CA ALA A 152 -11.42 -10.32 2.03
C ALA A 152 -12.22 -9.23 1.31
N PHE A 153 -12.41 -9.36 0.00
CA PHE A 153 -13.31 -8.50 -0.77
C PHE A 153 -14.30 -9.33 -1.58
N SER A 154 -15.43 -8.72 -1.95
CA SER A 154 -16.43 -9.28 -2.85
C SER A 154 -17.12 -8.14 -3.58
N ALA A 155 -17.19 -8.21 -4.90
CA ALA A 155 -17.75 -7.19 -5.76
C ALA A 155 -18.50 -7.82 -6.95
N ALA A 156 -19.42 -7.08 -7.53
CA ALA A 156 -20.17 -7.41 -8.74
C ALA A 156 -20.28 -6.19 -9.66
N ARG A 157 -20.68 -6.45 -10.90
CA ARG A 157 -21.07 -5.43 -11.87
C ARG A 157 -22.57 -5.60 -12.16
N THR A 158 -23.29 -4.49 -12.26
CA THR A 158 -24.75 -4.41 -12.45
C THR A 158 -25.12 -3.85 -13.82
N THR A 159 -24.13 -3.36 -14.57
CA THR A 159 -24.24 -2.79 -15.92
C THR A 159 -23.45 -3.62 -16.93
N HIS A 160 -23.90 -3.73 -18.18
CA HIS A 160 -23.10 -4.42 -19.21
C HIS A 160 -21.76 -3.70 -19.45
N MET A 161 -20.77 -4.44 -19.96
CA MET A 161 -19.53 -3.87 -20.48
C MET A 161 -19.31 -4.32 -21.92
N PHE A 162 -19.06 -3.38 -22.82
CA PHE A 162 -18.63 -3.68 -24.19
C PHE A 162 -17.12 -3.52 -24.31
N GLY A 163 -16.52 -4.28 -25.21
CA GLY A 163 -15.10 -4.20 -25.52
C GLY A 163 -14.74 -2.94 -26.27
N GLU A 164 -13.53 -2.46 -26.03
CA GLU A 164 -12.93 -1.32 -26.71
C GLU A 164 -11.79 -1.78 -27.63
N HIS A 165 -11.29 -0.89 -28.48
CA HIS A 165 -10.09 -1.15 -29.28
C HIS A 165 -8.80 -1.31 -28.43
N PHE A 166 -8.86 -0.95 -27.15
CA PHE A 166 -7.74 -0.99 -26.19
C PHE A 166 -8.05 -1.92 -25.00
N ARG A 167 -7.02 -2.25 -24.21
CA ARG A 167 -7.17 -3.03 -22.97
C ARG A 167 -7.78 -2.13 -21.89
N GLN A 168 -8.84 -2.61 -21.26
CA GLN A 168 -9.55 -1.93 -20.16
C GLN A 168 -9.68 -2.86 -18.96
N ILE A 169 -9.77 -2.29 -17.75
CA ILE A 169 -10.08 -3.06 -16.54
C ILE A 169 -11.59 -3.35 -16.55
N LEU A 170 -11.98 -4.57 -16.18
CA LEU A 170 -13.38 -4.93 -15.98
C LEU A 170 -13.81 -4.35 -14.62
N GLU A 171 -14.52 -3.23 -14.65
CA GLU A 171 -14.94 -2.50 -13.46
C GLU A 171 -16.16 -3.16 -12.77
N PHE A 172 -16.12 -3.26 -11.45
CA PHE A 172 -17.19 -3.79 -10.60
C PHE A 172 -17.89 -2.63 -9.87
N ASP A 173 -19.05 -2.23 -10.38
CA ASP A 173 -19.82 -1.06 -9.92
C ASP A 173 -20.55 -1.26 -8.56
N HIS A 174 -20.46 -2.44 -7.94
CA HIS A 174 -21.04 -2.74 -6.63
C HIS A 174 -20.10 -3.57 -5.73
N VAL A 175 -19.83 -3.12 -4.50
CA VAL A 175 -18.99 -3.83 -3.53
C VAL A 175 -19.82 -4.32 -2.33
N PHE A 176 -19.82 -5.64 -2.09
CA PHE A 176 -20.50 -6.27 -0.94
C PHE A 176 -19.62 -6.28 0.32
N LEU A 177 -18.30 -6.38 0.14
CA LEU A 177 -17.33 -6.50 1.23
C LEU A 177 -15.98 -5.96 0.77
N ASN A 178 -15.32 -5.19 1.65
CA ASN A 178 -13.95 -4.70 1.45
C ASN A 178 -13.16 -4.77 2.78
N LYS A 179 -13.12 -5.96 3.40
CA LYS A 179 -12.44 -6.18 4.67
C LYS A 179 -10.93 -6.05 4.47
N GLY A 180 -10.35 -5.05 5.11
CA GLY A 180 -8.94 -4.64 4.94
C GLY A 180 -8.79 -3.32 4.16
N GLY A 181 -9.80 -2.89 3.39
CA GLY A 181 -9.69 -1.70 2.53
C GLY A 181 -8.60 -1.85 1.47
N HIS A 182 -8.53 -3.02 0.84
CA HIS A 182 -7.48 -3.39 -0.11
C HIS A 182 -8.00 -3.55 -1.55
N PHE A 183 -9.32 -3.59 -1.75
CA PHE A 183 -9.91 -3.40 -3.08
C PHE A 183 -10.14 -1.91 -3.30
N ASN A 184 -9.53 -1.32 -4.35
CA ASN A 184 -9.87 0.03 -4.78
C ASN A 184 -11.10 -0.04 -5.68
N GLU A 185 -12.17 0.60 -5.24
CA GLU A 185 -13.50 0.55 -5.86
C GLU A 185 -13.57 1.44 -7.11
N GLU A 186 -12.78 2.53 -7.17
CA GLU A 186 -12.72 3.47 -8.30
C GLU A 186 -12.10 2.85 -9.57
N ASN A 187 -11.09 1.98 -9.42
CA ASN A 187 -10.39 1.34 -10.54
C ASN A 187 -10.44 -0.20 -10.49
N SER A 188 -11.30 -0.76 -9.64
CA SER A 188 -11.54 -2.20 -9.49
C SER A 188 -10.29 -3.07 -9.34
N THR A 189 -9.25 -2.53 -8.70
CA THR A 189 -7.96 -3.19 -8.49
C THR A 189 -7.75 -3.53 -7.02
N PHE A 190 -7.49 -4.79 -6.71
CA PHE A 190 -7.01 -5.20 -5.40
C PHE A 190 -5.50 -4.92 -5.28
N ILE A 191 -5.11 -4.18 -4.24
CA ILE A 191 -3.72 -3.85 -3.91
C ILE A 191 -3.34 -4.59 -2.63
N CYS A 192 -2.39 -5.50 -2.71
CA CYS A 192 -2.00 -6.37 -1.60
C CYS A 192 -1.35 -5.56 -0.45
N GLY A 193 -2.09 -5.36 0.65
CA GLY A 193 -1.53 -4.76 1.87
C GLY A 193 -0.78 -5.74 2.79
N VAL A 194 -1.11 -7.04 2.72
CA VAL A 194 -0.61 -8.10 3.60
C VAL A 194 -0.07 -9.26 2.76
N PRO A 195 1.25 -9.51 2.72
CA PRO A 195 1.83 -10.61 1.94
C PRO A 195 1.29 -11.99 2.32
N GLY A 196 1.08 -12.85 1.34
CA GLY A 196 0.63 -14.23 1.57
C GLY A 196 -0.02 -14.89 0.35
N PHE A 197 -0.74 -15.99 0.61
CA PHE A 197 -1.50 -16.72 -0.41
C PHE A 197 -2.97 -16.29 -0.42
N TYR A 198 -3.45 -15.90 -1.59
CA TYR A 198 -4.81 -15.42 -1.83
C TYR A 198 -5.57 -16.39 -2.72
N PHE A 199 -6.73 -16.84 -2.28
CA PHE A 199 -7.70 -17.53 -3.13
C PHE A 199 -8.51 -16.48 -3.88
N VAL A 200 -8.42 -16.48 -5.21
CA VAL A 200 -9.16 -15.60 -6.12
C VAL A 200 -10.15 -16.47 -6.87
N THR A 201 -11.40 -16.04 -6.94
CA THR A 201 -12.44 -16.67 -7.76
C THR A 201 -13.26 -15.58 -8.43
N PHE A 202 -13.59 -15.76 -9.71
CA PHE A 202 -14.43 -14.83 -10.45
C PHE A 202 -15.34 -15.58 -11.42
N THR A 203 -16.55 -15.05 -11.59
CA THR A 203 -17.60 -15.60 -12.44
C THR A 203 -18.07 -14.50 -13.38
N ILE A 204 -18.06 -14.76 -14.68
CA ILE A 204 -18.41 -13.77 -15.71
C ILE A 204 -19.32 -14.44 -16.72
N ARG A 205 -20.26 -13.67 -17.28
CA ARG A 205 -21.23 -14.14 -18.26
C ARG A 205 -21.02 -13.46 -19.61
N SER A 206 -21.09 -14.22 -20.70
CA SER A 206 -21.10 -13.65 -22.05
C SER A 206 -22.41 -12.89 -22.29
N LEU A 207 -22.39 -11.93 -23.22
CA LEU A 207 -23.59 -11.26 -23.73
C LEU A 207 -24.00 -11.93 -25.04
N ASP A 208 -25.30 -12.15 -25.26
CA ASP A 208 -25.81 -12.85 -26.44
C ASP A 208 -25.28 -12.20 -27.74
N GLY A 209 -24.62 -12.99 -28.61
CA GLY A 209 -23.98 -12.53 -29.84
C GLY A 209 -22.56 -11.95 -29.69
N TYR A 210 -21.99 -11.89 -28.49
CA TYR A 210 -20.63 -11.39 -28.22
C TYR A 210 -19.70 -12.48 -27.70
N VAL A 211 -18.41 -12.32 -27.97
CA VAL A 211 -17.33 -13.18 -27.46
C VAL A 211 -17.11 -12.87 -25.98
N LEU A 212 -16.90 -13.88 -25.14
CA LEU A 212 -16.43 -13.66 -23.77
C LEU A 212 -14.90 -13.64 -23.73
N GLY A 213 -14.35 -12.69 -22.98
CA GLY A 213 -12.91 -12.60 -22.75
C GLY A 213 -12.61 -11.88 -21.45
N ALA A 214 -11.87 -12.52 -20.55
CA ALA A 214 -11.43 -11.94 -19.30
C ALA A 214 -10.10 -12.56 -18.86
N LEU A 215 -9.17 -11.72 -18.44
CA LEU A 215 -7.83 -12.13 -17.98
C LEU A 215 -7.65 -11.67 -16.53
N LEU A 216 -7.43 -12.60 -15.59
CA LEU A 216 -6.93 -12.23 -14.27
C LEU A 216 -5.45 -11.86 -14.42
N MET A 217 -5.14 -10.61 -14.09
CA MET A 217 -3.79 -10.06 -14.14
C MET A 217 -3.21 -9.97 -12.74
N LYS A 218 -1.90 -10.23 -12.63
CA LYS A 218 -1.06 -9.86 -11.49
C LYS A 218 -0.02 -8.87 -11.98
N ASN A 219 -0.12 -7.61 -11.57
CA ASN A 219 0.68 -6.52 -12.13
C ASN A 219 0.54 -6.48 -13.67
N GLU A 220 1.61 -6.73 -14.42
CA GLU A 220 1.58 -6.86 -15.89
C GLU A 220 1.44 -8.31 -16.38
N ASP A 221 1.60 -9.31 -15.49
CA ASP A 221 1.59 -10.74 -15.81
C ASP A 221 0.17 -11.32 -15.88
N HIS A 222 -0.03 -12.24 -16.83
CA HIS A 222 -1.27 -12.99 -16.96
C HIS A 222 -1.27 -14.23 -16.06
N VAL A 223 -2.31 -14.42 -15.25
CA VAL A 223 -2.44 -15.56 -14.31
C VAL A 223 -3.34 -16.66 -14.88
N VAL A 224 -4.59 -16.32 -15.19
CA VAL A 224 -5.62 -17.24 -15.73
C VAL A 224 -6.60 -16.47 -16.60
N SER A 225 -7.20 -17.11 -17.61
CA SER A 225 -8.15 -16.47 -18.53
C SER A 225 -9.41 -17.29 -18.74
N ILE A 226 -10.52 -16.58 -18.95
CA ILE A 226 -11.76 -17.10 -19.53
C ILE A 226 -11.86 -16.57 -20.95
N PHE A 227 -12.16 -17.46 -21.91
CA PHE A 227 -12.53 -17.12 -23.27
C PHE A 227 -13.65 -18.03 -23.76
N THR A 228 -14.64 -17.48 -24.46
CA THR A 228 -15.74 -18.25 -25.08
C THR A 228 -16.16 -17.58 -26.37
N ASP A 229 -16.41 -18.37 -27.42
CA ASP A 229 -16.91 -17.84 -28.70
C ASP A 229 -18.31 -17.20 -28.55
N ALA A 230 -18.69 -16.40 -29.54
CA ALA A 230 -20.02 -15.77 -29.58
C ALA A 230 -21.11 -16.79 -29.97
N ASP A 231 -22.16 -16.87 -29.15
CA ASP A 231 -23.33 -17.75 -29.33
C ASP A 231 -24.63 -16.91 -29.20
N GLU A 232 -25.75 -17.42 -29.71
CA GLU A 232 -27.10 -16.86 -29.49
C GLU A 232 -27.56 -16.98 -28.03
N ARG A 233 -26.85 -17.77 -27.21
CA ARG A 233 -27.13 -17.97 -25.78
C ARG A 233 -25.92 -17.62 -24.93
N ASN A 234 -26.13 -16.76 -23.94
CA ASN A 234 -25.12 -16.51 -22.93
C ASN A 234 -24.67 -17.77 -22.19
N THR A 235 -23.37 -17.81 -21.90
CA THR A 235 -22.67 -18.80 -21.09
C THR A 235 -22.14 -18.11 -19.83
N GLN A 236 -22.07 -18.84 -18.72
CA GLN A 236 -21.51 -18.31 -17.47
C GLN A 236 -20.32 -19.16 -17.04
N GLU A 237 -19.14 -18.56 -17.12
CA GLU A 237 -17.87 -19.22 -16.85
C GLU A 237 -17.33 -18.78 -15.48
N THR A 238 -16.68 -19.71 -14.76
CA THR A 238 -16.09 -19.45 -13.45
C THR A 238 -14.66 -19.96 -13.41
N GLN A 239 -13.73 -19.10 -13.02
CA GLN A 239 -12.32 -19.45 -12.85
C GLN A 239 -11.87 -19.13 -11.42
N SER A 240 -11.05 -20.01 -10.85
CA SER A 240 -10.43 -19.79 -9.54
C SER A 240 -8.98 -20.23 -9.50
N VAL A 241 -8.19 -19.61 -8.63
CA VAL A 241 -6.74 -19.82 -8.50
C VAL A 241 -6.27 -19.42 -7.09
N ILE A 242 -5.18 -20.03 -6.61
CA ILE A 242 -4.45 -19.56 -5.43
C ILE A 242 -3.15 -18.90 -5.92
N VAL A 243 -2.95 -17.63 -5.58
CA VAL A 243 -1.77 -16.84 -5.98
C VAL A 243 -0.98 -16.38 -4.76
N HIS A 244 0.35 -16.29 -4.89
CA HIS A 244 1.20 -15.62 -3.90
C HIS A 244 1.32 -14.13 -4.24
N LEU A 245 1.02 -13.27 -3.28
CA LEU A 245 1.13 -11.82 -3.39
C LEU A 245 2.10 -11.28 -2.32
N GLU A 246 2.95 -10.36 -2.74
CA GLU A 246 3.79 -9.51 -1.90
C GLU A 246 3.13 -8.14 -1.69
N LYS A 247 3.66 -7.33 -0.79
CA LYS A 247 3.03 -6.04 -0.45
C LYS A 247 3.18 -5.07 -1.63
N GLY A 248 2.06 -4.57 -2.14
CA GLY A 248 1.99 -3.71 -3.33
C GLY A 248 1.68 -4.45 -4.63
N ASP A 249 1.59 -5.78 -4.64
CA ASP A 249 1.10 -6.50 -5.83
C ASP A 249 -0.35 -6.11 -6.15
N HIS A 250 -0.63 -5.85 -7.42
CA HIS A 250 -1.95 -5.53 -7.94
C HIS A 250 -2.61 -6.77 -8.56
N LEU A 251 -3.88 -7.02 -8.23
CA LEU A 251 -4.76 -7.96 -8.92
C LEU A 251 -5.97 -7.22 -9.50
N PHE A 252 -6.24 -7.46 -10.78
CA PHE A 252 -7.41 -6.91 -11.47
C PHE A 252 -7.82 -7.86 -12.60
N ILE A 253 -9.06 -7.73 -13.07
CA ILE A 253 -9.53 -8.45 -14.26
C ILE A 253 -9.45 -7.49 -15.45
N MET A 254 -8.77 -7.90 -16.50
CA MET A 254 -8.59 -7.14 -17.74
C MET A 254 -9.47 -7.72 -18.84
N HIS A 255 -10.20 -6.83 -19.52
CA HIS A 255 -10.95 -7.14 -20.73
C HIS A 255 -10.02 -7.06 -21.96
N PRO A 256 -10.08 -8.01 -22.91
CA PRO A 256 -9.25 -7.96 -24.11
C PRO A 256 -9.63 -6.79 -25.04
N PRO A 257 -8.69 -6.33 -25.89
CA PRO A 257 -8.92 -5.27 -26.88
C PRO A 257 -9.66 -5.83 -28.11
N SER A 258 -10.99 -5.68 -28.15
CA SER A 258 -11.82 -5.79 -29.36
C SER A 258 -13.30 -5.54 -29.01
N GLU A 259 -14.00 -4.74 -29.83
CA GLU A 259 -15.45 -4.47 -29.73
C GLU A 259 -16.34 -5.73 -29.81
N ARG A 260 -15.81 -6.85 -30.31
CA ARG A 260 -16.52 -8.14 -30.34
C ARG A 260 -16.64 -8.80 -28.97
N PHE A 261 -15.84 -8.38 -27.99
CA PHE A 261 -15.95 -8.88 -26.63
C PHE A 261 -17.01 -8.10 -25.87
N ALA A 262 -17.82 -8.78 -25.05
CA ALA A 262 -18.69 -8.10 -24.08
C ALA A 262 -18.98 -8.99 -22.87
N VAL A 263 -19.29 -8.32 -21.75
CA VAL A 263 -19.66 -8.93 -20.48
C VAL A 263 -21.10 -8.58 -20.17
N HIS A 264 -21.94 -9.61 -20.04
CA HIS A 264 -23.29 -9.46 -19.50
C HIS A 264 -23.21 -9.24 -17.99
N SER A 265 -24.19 -8.50 -17.46
CA SER A 265 -24.35 -8.25 -16.04
C SER A 265 -25.83 -7.98 -15.77
N ASP A 266 -26.37 -8.57 -14.71
CA ASP A 266 -27.78 -8.44 -14.39
C ASP A 266 -28.04 -7.13 -13.64
N ARG A 267 -29.00 -6.35 -14.11
CA ARG A 267 -29.45 -5.13 -13.42
C ARG A 267 -30.41 -5.49 -12.28
N TYR A 268 -29.87 -6.09 -11.23
CA TYR A 268 -30.59 -6.31 -9.97
C TYR A 268 -30.49 -5.07 -9.08
N ASP A 269 -31.61 -4.68 -8.46
CA ASP A 269 -31.58 -3.89 -7.24
C ASP A 269 -31.08 -4.80 -6.11
N ILE A 270 -29.76 -4.84 -5.90
CA ILE A 270 -29.10 -5.71 -4.91
C ILE A 270 -29.54 -5.27 -3.49
N PRO A 271 -30.27 -6.11 -2.73
CA PRO A 271 -30.64 -5.79 -1.35
C PRO A 271 -29.50 -6.11 -0.39
N PHE A 272 -29.36 -5.30 0.66
CA PHE A 272 -28.45 -5.52 1.80
C PHE A 272 -28.98 -6.60 2.76
#